data_AF-A0A5X8K408-F1
#
_entry.id   AF-A0A5X8K408-F1
#
_cell.length_a   1.000
_cell.length_b   1.000
_cell.length_c   1.000
_cell.angle_alpha   90.00
_cell.angle_beta   90.00
_cell.angle_gamma   90.00
#
_symmetry.space_group_name_H-M   'P 1'
#
loop_
_entity.id
_entity.type
_entity.pdbx_description
1 polymer ?
#
loop_
_entity_poly.entity_id
_entity_poly.type
_entity_poly.pdbx_seq_one_letter_code
_entity_poly.pdbx_strand_id
1 'polypeptide(L)'
;MLRLAGQLPYKRRPFTPEDDAFIRDNRHAMTADEIAVHLDRTRAVINLRASMIGVSLFKCGDLNPHTKHTDEDVMFIRELRDEGLSFKEIGGKFEISSHVARSLYHNRLTAADAIARELLP
;
A
#
# COMPACT_ATOMS: atom_id res chain seq x y z
N MET A 1 -11.03 -35.61 1.35
CA MET A 1 -11.56 -36.06 0.05
C MET A 1 -13.08 -35.87 -0.11
N LEU A 2 -13.91 -35.95 0.93
CA LEU A 2 -15.39 -35.80 0.79
C LEU A 2 -15.89 -34.38 0.41
N ARG A 3 -15.22 -33.31 0.87
CA ARG A 3 -15.60 -31.91 0.54
C ARG A 3 -15.21 -31.49 -0.88
N LEU A 4 -14.12 -32.05 -1.41
CA LEU A 4 -13.71 -31.85 -2.81
C LEU A 4 -14.64 -32.58 -3.79
N ALA A 5 -15.24 -33.69 -3.35
CA ALA A 5 -16.22 -34.46 -4.11
C ALA A 5 -17.65 -33.86 -4.06
N GLY A 6 -17.84 -32.64 -3.52
CA GLY A 6 -19.14 -31.96 -3.47
C GLY A 6 -20.17 -32.58 -2.50
N GLN A 7 -19.79 -33.59 -1.72
CA GLN A 7 -20.72 -34.34 -0.87
C GLN A 7 -21.04 -33.66 0.47
N LEU A 8 -20.33 -32.57 0.80
CA LEU A 8 -20.60 -31.74 1.97
C LEU A 8 -20.31 -30.27 1.64
N PRO A 9 -21.26 -29.33 1.90
CA PRO A 9 -21.01 -27.92 1.68
C PRO A 9 -19.93 -27.40 2.63
N TYR A 10 -19.09 -26.49 2.15
CA TYR A 10 -18.18 -25.77 3.03
C TYR A 10 -18.97 -24.80 3.91
N LYS A 11 -18.60 -24.69 5.20
CA LYS A 11 -19.17 -23.69 6.12
C LYS A 11 -18.97 -22.25 5.63
N ARG A 12 -17.95 -22.00 4.81
CA ARG A 12 -17.63 -20.71 4.17
C ARG A 12 -17.14 -20.97 2.76
N ARG A 13 -17.53 -20.13 1.79
CA ARG A 13 -17.05 -20.23 0.40
C ARG A 13 -15.50 -20.14 0.39
N PRO A 14 -14.79 -21.12 -0.21
CA PRO A 14 -13.34 -21.06 -0.37
C PRO A 14 -12.90 -19.87 -1.21
N PHE A 15 -11.65 -19.40 -1.02
CA PHE A 15 -11.02 -18.47 -1.95
C PHE A 15 -10.71 -19.16 -3.27
N THR A 16 -11.00 -18.50 -4.38
CA THR A 16 -10.64 -18.96 -5.72
C THR A 16 -9.36 -18.28 -6.20
N PRO A 17 -8.70 -18.80 -7.25
CA PRO A 17 -7.56 -18.12 -7.87
C PRO A 17 -7.89 -16.69 -8.33
N GLU A 18 -9.13 -16.43 -8.76
CA GLU A 18 -9.61 -15.11 -9.16
C GLU A 18 -9.72 -14.17 -7.96
N ASP A 19 -10.17 -14.66 -6.80
CA ASP A 19 -10.16 -13.85 -5.57
C ASP A 19 -8.71 -13.46 -5.19
N ASP A 20 -7.76 -14.40 -5.30
CA ASP A 20 -6.35 -14.13 -5.01
C ASP A 20 -5.71 -13.15 -6.00
N ALA A 21 -6.07 -13.27 -7.29
CA ALA A 21 -5.66 -12.33 -8.32
C ALA A 21 -6.21 -10.93 -8.01
N PHE A 22 -7.50 -10.82 -7.66
CA PHE A 22 -8.11 -9.56 -7.28
C PHE A 22 -7.42 -8.91 -6.08
N ILE A 23 -7.11 -9.68 -5.02
CA ILE A 23 -6.35 -9.18 -3.86
C ILE A 23 -4.98 -8.67 -4.30
N ARG A 24 -4.27 -9.43 -5.14
CA ARG A 24 -2.95 -9.06 -5.62
C ARG A 24 -3.02 -7.77 -6.42
N ASP A 25 -3.89 -7.70 -7.41
CA ASP A 25 -3.97 -6.58 -8.35
C ASP A 25 -4.39 -5.27 -7.66
N ASN A 26 -5.22 -5.36 -6.62
CA ASN A 26 -5.72 -4.20 -5.89
C ASN A 26 -4.95 -3.89 -4.59
N ARG A 27 -3.86 -4.61 -4.28
CA ARG A 27 -3.11 -4.49 -3.01
C ARG A 27 -2.64 -3.07 -2.71
N HIS A 28 -2.30 -2.31 -3.75
CA HIS A 28 -1.82 -0.94 -3.62
C HIS A 28 -2.99 0.03 -3.51
N ALA A 29 -4.00 -0.08 -4.37
CA ALA A 29 -5.12 0.88 -4.46
C ALA A 29 -6.21 0.74 -3.39
N MET A 30 -6.63 -0.49 -3.07
CA MET A 30 -7.80 -0.72 -2.20
C MET A 30 -7.39 -1.18 -0.80
N THR A 31 -8.01 -0.61 0.21
CA THR A 31 -7.89 -1.09 1.60
C THR A 31 -8.44 -2.51 1.75
N ALA A 32 -8.04 -3.19 2.82
CA ALA A 32 -8.57 -4.51 3.13
C ALA A 32 -10.10 -4.50 3.33
N ASP A 33 -10.69 -3.38 3.76
CA ASP A 33 -12.14 -3.21 3.89
C ASP A 33 -12.82 -3.13 2.51
N GLU A 34 -12.29 -2.34 1.59
CA GLU A 34 -12.85 -2.22 0.24
C GLU A 34 -12.76 -3.55 -0.53
N ILE A 35 -11.63 -4.27 -0.39
CA ILE A 35 -11.48 -5.61 -0.97
C ILE A 35 -12.49 -6.58 -0.33
N ALA A 36 -12.71 -6.48 0.98
CA ALA A 36 -13.65 -7.32 1.69
C ALA A 36 -15.10 -7.09 1.22
N VAL A 37 -15.49 -5.83 0.99
CA VAL A 37 -16.79 -5.49 0.40
C VAL A 37 -16.93 -6.10 -1.00
N HIS A 38 -15.89 -5.99 -1.84
CA HIS A 38 -15.93 -6.53 -3.20
C HIS A 38 -16.08 -8.06 -3.23
N LEU A 39 -15.41 -8.77 -2.32
CA LEU A 39 -15.39 -10.24 -2.29
C LEU A 39 -16.48 -10.87 -1.40
N ASP A 40 -17.35 -10.04 -0.81
CA ASP A 40 -18.34 -10.46 0.20
C ASP A 40 -17.69 -11.24 1.36
N ARG A 41 -16.72 -10.58 2.00
CA ARG A 41 -15.89 -11.11 3.08
C ARG A 41 -15.73 -10.09 4.20
N THR A 42 -15.06 -10.52 5.26
CA THR A 42 -14.63 -9.62 6.34
C THR A 42 -13.18 -9.22 6.14
N ARG A 43 -12.85 -7.98 6.54
CA ARG A 43 -11.48 -7.44 6.57
C ARG A 43 -10.45 -8.40 7.17
N ALA A 44 -10.80 -9.05 8.28
CA ALA A 44 -9.93 -9.99 8.98
C ALA A 44 -9.56 -11.21 8.11
N VAL A 45 -10.53 -11.72 7.34
CA VAL A 45 -10.30 -12.86 6.44
C VAL A 45 -9.47 -12.45 5.23
N ILE A 46 -9.65 -11.23 4.71
CA ILE A 46 -8.81 -10.67 3.63
C ILE A 46 -7.37 -10.52 4.10
N ASN A 47 -7.12 -9.93 5.27
CA ASN A 47 -5.76 -9.78 5.81
C ASN A 47 -5.07 -11.14 6.00
N LEU A 48 -5.79 -12.12 6.54
CA LEU A 48 -5.27 -13.48 6.68
C LEU A 48 -4.94 -14.08 5.30
N ARG A 49 -5.84 -13.95 4.32
CA ARG A 49 -5.62 -14.49 2.98
C ARG A 49 -4.43 -13.84 2.30
N ALA A 50 -4.34 -12.51 2.33
CA ALA A 50 -3.22 -11.75 1.75
C ALA A 50 -1.88 -12.22 2.33
N SER A 51 -1.78 -12.39 3.65
CA SER A 51 -0.60 -12.94 4.31
C SER A 51 -0.26 -14.35 3.82
N MET A 52 -1.25 -15.23 3.68
CA MET A 52 -1.05 -16.60 3.19
C MET A 52 -0.55 -16.65 1.74
N ILE A 53 -0.93 -15.70 0.90
CA ILE A 53 -0.50 -15.62 -0.51
C ILE A 53 0.72 -14.70 -0.71
N GLY A 54 1.34 -14.23 0.37
CA GLY A 54 2.54 -13.38 0.32
C GLY A 54 2.29 -11.95 -0.18
N VAL A 55 1.05 -11.45 -0.09
CA VAL A 55 0.68 -10.10 -0.51
C VAL A 55 0.61 -9.19 0.70
N SER A 56 1.38 -8.09 0.68
CA SER A 56 1.25 -7.02 1.66
C SER A 56 0.11 -6.08 1.27
N LEU A 57 -0.79 -5.79 2.20
CA LEU A 57 -1.83 -4.76 2.07
C LEU A 57 -1.45 -3.46 2.80
N PHE A 58 -0.18 -3.31 3.18
CA PHE A 58 0.31 -2.11 3.84
C PHE A 58 0.15 -0.89 2.92
N LYS A 59 -0.45 0.19 3.43
CA LYS A 59 -0.65 1.43 2.68
C LYS A 59 0.52 2.38 2.88
N CYS A 60 1.11 2.78 1.76
CA CYS A 60 2.13 3.81 1.67
C CYS A 60 1.60 4.98 0.84
N GLY A 61 2.40 6.04 0.75
CA GLY A 61 2.04 7.24 0.01
C GLY A 61 0.67 7.81 0.38
N ASP A 62 -0.02 8.40 -0.58
CA ASP A 62 -1.32 9.08 -0.38
C ASP A 62 -2.43 8.17 0.14
N LEU A 63 -2.28 6.85 -0.01
CA LEU A 63 -3.25 5.88 0.48
C LEU A 63 -3.08 5.55 1.96
N ASN A 64 -2.01 6.03 2.60
CA ASN A 64 -1.86 5.93 4.05
C ASN A 64 -2.77 6.97 4.75
N PRO A 65 -3.66 6.55 5.66
CA PRO A 65 -4.58 7.47 6.35
C PRO A 65 -3.88 8.50 7.25
N HIS A 66 -2.59 8.30 7.56
CA HIS A 66 -1.78 9.24 8.34
C HIS A 66 -0.91 10.16 7.46
N THR A 67 -1.11 10.15 6.14
CA THR A 67 -0.40 11.03 5.21
C THR A 67 -0.73 12.49 5.47
N LYS A 68 0.31 13.31 5.62
CA LYS A 68 0.20 14.77 5.79
C LYS A 68 0.73 15.55 4.59
N HIS A 69 1.61 14.94 3.81
CA HIS A 69 2.27 15.52 2.64
C HIS A 69 2.10 14.52 1.50
N THR A 70 1.64 15.02 0.35
CA THR A 70 1.25 14.17 -0.77
C THR A 70 2.46 13.47 -1.40
N ASP A 71 2.22 12.41 -2.17
CA ASP A 71 3.28 11.78 -2.95
C ASP A 71 3.91 12.79 -3.94
N GLU A 72 3.10 13.67 -4.52
CA GLU A 72 3.56 14.77 -5.38
C GLU A 72 4.51 15.72 -4.65
N ASP A 73 4.15 16.20 -3.45
CA ASP A 73 5.02 17.06 -2.64
C ASP A 73 6.34 16.35 -2.29
N VAL A 74 6.27 15.08 -1.92
CA VAL A 74 7.45 14.28 -1.55
C VAL A 74 8.38 14.09 -2.75
N MET A 75 7.82 13.82 -3.93
CA MET A 75 8.60 13.72 -5.17
C MET A 75 9.23 15.06 -5.51
N PHE A 76 8.51 16.17 -5.38
CA PHE A 76 9.07 17.49 -5.65
C PHE A 76 10.16 17.88 -4.63
N ILE A 77 9.99 17.52 -3.35
CA ILE A 77 11.04 17.66 -2.33
C ILE A 77 12.31 16.87 -2.73
N ARG A 78 12.15 15.67 -3.29
CA ARG A 78 13.28 14.84 -3.75
C ARG A 78 13.99 15.48 -4.94
N GLU A 79 13.24 15.94 -5.94
CA GLU A 79 13.80 16.65 -7.10
C GLU A 79 14.61 17.88 -6.69
N LEU A 80 14.06 18.74 -5.82
CA LEU A 80 14.79 19.92 -5.33
C LEU A 80 16.06 19.56 -4.55
N ARG A 81 16.07 18.43 -3.83
CA ARG A 81 17.28 17.93 -3.16
C ARG A 81 18.32 17.44 -4.14
N ASP A 82 17.89 16.77 -5.20
CA ASP A 82 18.77 16.26 -6.25
C ASP A 82 19.36 17.42 -7.09
N GLU A 83 18.63 18.53 -7.21
CA GLU A 83 19.12 19.81 -7.75
C GLU A 83 20.05 20.58 -6.79
N GLY A 84 20.22 20.11 -5.56
CA GLY A 84 21.20 20.62 -4.60
C GLY A 84 20.68 21.62 -3.56
N LEU A 85 19.37 21.93 -3.52
CA LEU A 85 18.82 22.85 -2.52
C LEU A 85 18.94 22.26 -1.12
N SER A 86 19.25 23.09 -0.12
CA SER A 86 19.30 22.70 1.29
C SER A 86 17.91 22.35 1.84
N PHE A 87 17.84 21.48 2.87
CA PHE A 87 16.57 21.21 3.58
C PHE A 87 15.95 22.47 4.21
N LYS A 88 16.75 23.50 4.46
CA LYS A 88 16.26 24.79 4.96
C LYS A 88 15.51 25.55 3.87
N GLU A 89 16.08 25.63 2.67
CA GLU A 89 15.44 26.27 1.51
C GLU A 89 14.16 25.53 1.10
N ILE A 90 14.21 24.19 1.08
CA ILE A 90 13.04 23.36 0.78
C ILE A 90 11.97 23.53 1.87
N GLY A 91 12.35 23.49 3.14
CA GLY A 91 11.40 23.74 4.23
C GLY A 91 10.69 25.08 4.07
N GLY A 92 11.43 26.14 3.69
CA GLY A 92 10.84 27.44 3.38
C GLY A 92 9.84 27.40 2.21
N LYS A 93 10.09 26.63 1.16
CA LYS A 93 9.19 26.52 -0.01
C LYS A 93 7.87 25.82 0.30
N PHE A 94 7.88 24.84 1.20
CA PHE A 94 6.71 24.04 1.58
C PHE A 94 6.10 24.47 2.93
N GLU A 95 6.57 25.58 3.50
CA GLU A 95 6.14 26.07 4.82
C GLU A 95 6.26 25.02 5.95
N ILE A 96 7.30 24.19 5.88
CA ILE A 96 7.62 23.15 6.87
C ILE A 96 9.00 23.37 7.49
N SER A 97 9.24 22.76 8.64
CA SER A 97 10.59 22.78 9.22
C SER A 97 11.57 21.96 8.36
N SER A 98 12.84 22.35 8.37
CA SER A 98 13.91 21.61 7.70
C SER A 98 14.03 20.15 8.19
N HIS A 99 13.64 19.89 9.44
CA HIS A 99 13.58 18.54 9.99
C HIS A 99 12.48 17.70 9.32
N VAL A 100 11.29 18.27 9.11
CA VAL A 100 10.19 17.60 8.40
C VAL A 100 10.59 17.35 6.95
N ALA A 101 11.14 18.34 6.25
CA ALA A 101 11.63 18.18 4.87
C ALA A 101 12.67 17.04 4.74
N ARG A 102 13.62 16.96 5.68
CA ARG A 102 14.59 15.85 5.74
C ARG A 102 13.92 14.50 5.96
N SER A 103 12.93 14.43 6.86
CA SER A 103 12.21 13.19 7.13
C SER A 103 11.39 12.73 5.92
N LEU A 104 10.74 13.66 5.22
CA LEU A 104 10.02 13.37 3.98
C LEU A 104 10.94 12.84 2.89
N TYR A 105 12.13 13.44 2.72
CA TYR A 105 13.09 12.98 1.73
C TYR A 105 13.57 11.55 1.98
N HIS A 106 14.00 11.21 3.20
CA HIS A 106 14.64 9.92 3.48
C HIS A 106 13.66 8.79 3.84
N ASN A 107 12.59 9.09 4.57
CA ASN A 107 11.80 8.07 5.25
C ASN A 107 10.41 7.90 4.65
N ARG A 108 9.91 8.89 3.90
CA ARG A 108 8.56 8.83 3.37
C ARG A 108 8.51 7.96 2.13
N LEU A 109 7.88 6.79 2.26
CA LEU A 109 7.62 5.88 1.15
C LEU A 109 6.37 6.32 0.37
N THR A 110 6.55 6.63 -0.90
CA THR A 110 5.47 6.92 -1.87
C THR A 110 4.90 5.63 -2.46
N ALA A 111 3.79 5.72 -3.19
CA ALA A 111 3.28 4.59 -3.96
C ALA A 111 4.31 4.07 -4.99
N ALA A 112 5.08 4.97 -5.60
CA ALA A 112 6.15 4.62 -6.54
C ALA A 112 7.27 3.81 -5.86
N ASP A 113 7.66 4.16 -4.63
CA ASP A 113 8.69 3.42 -3.89
C ASP A 113 8.26 1.97 -3.58
N ALA A 114 6.97 1.77 -3.30
CA ALA A 114 6.43 0.42 -3.06
C ALA A 114 6.46 -0.44 -4.33
N ILE A 115 6.11 0.13 -5.48
CA ILE A 115 6.21 -0.55 -6.78
C ILE A 115 7.68 -0.86 -7.09
N ALA A 116 8.58 0.11 -6.91
CA ALA A 116 10.00 -0.07 -7.17
C ALA A 116 10.60 -1.22 -6.33
N ARG A 117 10.26 -1.32 -5.05
CA ARG A 117 10.68 -2.41 -4.16
C ARG A 117 10.19 -3.80 -4.60
N GLU A 118 9.04 -3.88 -5.26
CA GLU A 118 8.53 -5.14 -5.78
C GLU A 118 9.22 -5.54 -7.09
N LEU A 119 9.64 -4.56 -7.89
CA LEU A 119 10.29 -4.79 -9.19
C LEU A 119 11.81 -4.98 -9.08
N LEU A 120 12.45 -4.44 -8.03
CA LEU A 120 13.89 -4.43 -7.83
C LEU A 120 14.23 -5.11 -6.48
N PRO A 121 14.40 -6.44 -6.44
CA PRO A 121 14.74 -7.19 -5.23
C PRO A 121 16.17 -6.94 -4.73
#